data_AF-A0A5N5TJY4-F1
#
_entry.id   AF-A0A5N5TJY4-F1
#
_cell.length_a   1.000
_cell.length_b   1.000
_cell.length_c   1.000
_cell.angle_alpha   90.00
_cell.angle_beta   90.00
_cell.angle_gamma   90.00
#
_symmetry.space_group_name_H-M   'P 1'
#
loop_
_entity.id
_entity.type
_entity.pdbx_description
1 polymer ?
#
loop_
_entity_poly.entity_id
_entity_poly.type
_entity_poly.pdbx_seq_one_letter_code
_entity_poly.pdbx_strand_id
1 'polypeptide(L)'
;MTKSNTINTGCLLCIWSGVLFLFDFVNKSFAFQRILLRVFVTYHIKASSNYVTRTMKQHSRYAISFLFVEIFGVFIAILNLFLTNAFLGGEFFSFGPAAVKYIQSPAYDFNNPLNEVFPKVGKCTWYKYGPTGTIQVHDAMCVLPLNIVNEKTYICLWVVYITTAVVTSIILIYHTIIL
;
A
#
# COMPACT_ATOMS: atom_id res chain seq x y z
N MET A 1 0.20 9.45 40.50
CA MET A 1 -0.12 8.42 39.48
C MET A 1 -1.61 8.46 39.23
N THR A 2 -2.06 9.22 38.24
CA THR A 2 -3.45 9.23 37.79
C THR A 2 -3.44 9.16 36.27
N LYS A 3 -4.07 8.10 35.75
CA LYS A 3 -4.31 7.84 34.33
C LYS A 3 -4.88 9.09 33.65
N SER A 4 -4.17 9.61 32.67
CA SER A 4 -4.78 10.28 31.51
C SER A 4 -4.23 9.62 30.25
N ASN A 5 -4.39 8.29 30.20
CA ASN A 5 -4.52 7.56 28.94
C ASN A 5 -6.00 7.58 28.58
N THR A 6 -6.45 8.68 27.98
CA THR A 6 -7.64 8.69 27.13
C THR A 6 -7.24 9.11 25.72
N ILE A 7 -6.13 8.56 25.23
CA ILE A 7 -6.19 7.99 23.88
C ILE A 7 -7.18 6.85 24.03
N ASN A 8 -8.42 7.13 23.63
CA ASN A 8 -9.55 6.22 23.60
C ASN A 8 -9.02 4.80 23.32
N THR A 9 -9.18 3.85 24.24
CA THR A 9 -8.74 2.47 24.02
C THR A 9 -9.39 1.89 22.76
N GLY A 10 -10.55 2.42 22.35
CA GLY A 10 -11.13 2.19 21.04
C GLY A 10 -10.35 2.78 19.85
N CYS A 11 -9.69 3.94 20.00
CA CYS A 11 -8.89 4.56 18.94
C CYS A 11 -7.51 3.91 18.78
N LEU A 12 -6.84 3.52 19.87
CA LEU A 12 -5.64 2.68 19.80
C LEU A 12 -5.96 1.30 19.21
N LEU A 13 -7.10 0.68 19.55
CA LEU A 13 -7.58 -0.54 18.89
C LEU A 13 -7.99 -0.33 17.43
N CYS A 14 -8.55 0.83 17.03
CA CYS A 14 -8.87 1.13 15.63
C CYS A 14 -7.61 1.44 14.81
N ILE A 15 -6.60 2.05 15.40
CA ILE A 15 -5.31 2.32 14.77
C ILE A 15 -4.50 1.02 14.67
N TRP A 16 -4.48 0.19 15.72
CA TRP A 16 -3.87 -1.14 15.66
C TRP A 16 -4.66 -2.09 14.76
N SER A 17 -5.99 -2.08 14.77
CA SER A 17 -6.81 -2.85 13.83
C SER A 17 -6.69 -2.32 12.42
N GLY A 18 -6.59 -1.01 12.21
CA GLY A 18 -6.40 -0.42 10.89
C GLY A 18 -5.01 -0.74 10.33
N VAL A 19 -3.96 -0.66 11.14
CA VAL A 19 -2.61 -1.02 10.71
C VAL A 19 -2.41 -2.52 10.63
N LEU A 20 -2.95 -3.36 11.52
CA LEU A 20 -2.94 -4.83 11.33
C LEU A 20 -3.83 -5.25 10.19
N PHE A 21 -5.01 -4.68 9.99
CA PHE A 21 -5.87 -4.98 8.86
C PHE A 21 -5.23 -4.51 7.57
N LEU A 22 -4.48 -3.41 7.57
CA LEU A 22 -3.78 -2.95 6.38
C LEU A 22 -2.47 -3.69 6.18
N PHE A 23 -1.76 -4.10 7.23
CA PHE A 23 -0.59 -4.97 7.12
C PHE A 23 -1.01 -6.39 6.74
N ASP A 24 -2.13 -6.90 7.24
CA ASP A 24 -2.74 -8.16 6.82
C ASP A 24 -3.38 -8.03 5.45
N PHE A 25 -4.03 -6.92 5.10
CA PHE A 25 -4.57 -6.69 3.76
C PHE A 25 -3.44 -6.52 2.76
N VAL A 26 -2.36 -5.81 3.11
CA VAL A 26 -1.15 -5.65 2.30
C VAL A 26 -0.37 -6.95 2.24
N ASN A 27 -0.22 -7.72 3.32
CA ASN A 27 0.49 -8.99 3.35
C ASN A 27 -0.34 -10.10 2.70
N LYS A 28 -1.67 -10.05 2.80
CA LYS A 28 -2.61 -10.92 2.09
C LYS A 28 -2.78 -10.48 0.64
N SER A 29 -2.68 -9.20 0.31
CA SER A 29 -2.64 -8.68 -1.06
C SER A 29 -1.29 -8.95 -1.70
N PHE A 30 -0.16 -8.84 -0.99
CA PHE A 30 1.17 -9.27 -1.44
C PHE A 30 1.29 -10.79 -1.50
N ALA A 31 0.69 -11.54 -0.58
CA ALA A 31 0.63 -13.00 -0.64
C ALA A 31 -0.28 -13.43 -1.79
N PHE A 32 -1.42 -12.78 -1.98
CA PHE A 32 -2.33 -13.00 -3.10
C PHE A 32 -1.70 -12.58 -4.43
N GLN A 33 -0.95 -11.48 -4.47
CA GLN A 33 -0.24 -10.96 -5.63
C GLN A 33 1.05 -11.74 -5.87
N ARG A 34 1.67 -12.39 -4.87
CA ARG A 34 2.75 -13.37 -5.02
C ARG A 34 2.24 -14.73 -5.46
N ILE A 35 1.10 -15.18 -4.94
CA ILE A 35 0.41 -16.40 -5.37
C ILE A 35 -0.07 -16.18 -6.81
N LEU A 36 -0.68 -15.04 -7.12
CA LEU A 36 -1.06 -14.65 -8.47
C LEU A 36 0.15 -14.39 -9.34
N LEU A 37 1.25 -13.75 -8.89
CA LEU A 37 2.46 -13.65 -9.72
C LEU A 37 3.02 -15.04 -10.00
N ARG A 38 3.07 -15.94 -9.00
CA ARG A 38 3.57 -17.30 -9.19
C ARG A 38 2.65 -18.10 -10.11
N VAL A 39 1.34 -18.05 -9.91
CA VAL A 39 0.33 -18.69 -10.75
C VAL A 39 0.37 -18.08 -12.15
N PHE A 40 0.34 -16.77 -12.31
CA PHE A 40 0.43 -16.04 -13.57
C PHE A 40 1.72 -16.35 -14.32
N VAL A 41 2.89 -16.27 -13.66
CA VAL A 41 4.19 -16.59 -14.27
C VAL A 41 4.27 -18.08 -14.64
N THR A 42 3.87 -19.00 -13.76
CA THR A 42 3.88 -20.44 -14.12
C THR A 42 2.80 -20.81 -15.14
N TYR A 43 1.67 -20.12 -15.16
CA TYR A 43 0.61 -20.30 -16.15
C TYR A 43 1.04 -19.75 -17.51
N HIS A 44 1.69 -18.58 -17.56
CA HIS A 44 2.24 -17.98 -18.78
C HIS A 44 3.37 -18.83 -19.38
N ILE A 45 4.28 -19.35 -18.53
CA ILE A 45 5.34 -20.28 -18.95
C ILE A 45 4.73 -21.61 -19.47
N LYS A 46 3.76 -22.19 -18.75
CA LYS A 46 3.08 -23.42 -19.21
C LYS A 46 2.22 -23.20 -20.45
N ALA A 47 1.57 -22.05 -20.58
CA ALA A 47 0.74 -21.69 -21.72
C ALA A 47 1.59 -21.49 -22.98
N SER A 48 2.70 -20.75 -22.88
CA SER A 48 3.65 -20.56 -23.98
C SER A 48 4.24 -21.89 -24.47
N SER A 49 4.62 -22.77 -23.53
CA SER A 49 5.11 -24.13 -23.84
C SER A 49 4.05 -25.01 -24.53
N ASN A 50 2.82 -25.00 -24.00
CA ASN A 50 1.71 -25.77 -24.56
C ASN A 50 1.21 -25.19 -25.89
N TYR A 51 1.30 -23.88 -26.11
CA TYR A 51 0.92 -23.21 -27.35
C TYR A 51 1.88 -23.58 -28.49
N VAL A 52 3.20 -23.54 -28.25
CA VAL A 52 4.21 -23.96 -29.24
C VAL A 52 4.05 -25.44 -29.60
N THR A 53 3.75 -26.31 -28.63
CA THR A 53 3.55 -27.74 -28.87
C THR A 53 2.19 -28.11 -29.47
N ARG A 54 1.18 -27.23 -29.39
CA ARG A 54 -0.19 -27.50 -29.90
C ARG A 54 -0.60 -26.67 -31.11
N THR A 55 0.23 -25.73 -31.57
CA THR A 55 -0.02 -24.92 -32.78
C THR A 55 0.23 -25.75 -34.04
N MET A 56 -0.66 -26.71 -34.26
CA MET A 56 -0.77 -27.49 -35.49
C MET A 56 -2.20 -27.56 -36.04
N LYS A 57 -3.21 -26.81 -35.52
CA LYS A 57 -4.40 -26.26 -36.26
C LYS A 57 -5.74 -26.02 -35.53
N GLN A 58 -5.89 -26.09 -34.21
CA GLN A 58 -7.23 -25.89 -33.63
C GLN A 58 -7.22 -25.22 -32.24
N HIS A 59 -8.19 -24.31 -32.03
CA HIS A 59 -8.78 -23.87 -30.74
C HIS A 59 -8.72 -22.36 -30.40
N SER A 60 -9.62 -21.58 -31.02
CA SER A 60 -9.95 -20.18 -30.66
C SER A 60 -10.42 -19.99 -29.20
N ARG A 61 -11.08 -20.99 -28.59
CA ARG A 61 -11.58 -20.90 -27.20
C ARG A 61 -10.46 -20.80 -26.14
N TYR A 62 -9.29 -21.38 -26.41
CA TYR A 62 -8.16 -21.32 -25.49
C TYR A 62 -7.53 -19.92 -25.48
N ALA A 63 -7.40 -19.30 -26.64
CA ALA A 63 -6.89 -17.94 -26.79
C ALA A 63 -7.77 -16.90 -26.07
N ILE A 64 -9.10 -17.06 -26.13
CA ILE A 64 -10.04 -16.16 -25.44
C ILE A 64 -9.91 -16.28 -23.91
N SER A 65 -9.84 -17.49 -23.37
CA SER A 65 -9.65 -17.68 -21.92
C SER A 65 -8.30 -17.15 -21.43
N PHE A 66 -7.27 -17.20 -22.28
CA PHE A 66 -5.96 -16.65 -21.98
C PHE A 66 -5.98 -15.12 -21.87
N LEU A 67 -6.56 -14.43 -22.86
CA LEU A 67 -6.74 -12.97 -22.83
C LEU A 67 -7.58 -12.52 -21.61
N PHE A 68 -8.59 -13.29 -21.22
CA PHE A 68 -9.42 -12.96 -20.07
C PHE A 68 -8.62 -12.91 -18.75
N VAL A 69 -7.71 -13.87 -18.54
CA VAL A 69 -6.85 -13.91 -17.34
C VAL A 69 -5.89 -12.72 -17.30
N GLU A 70 -5.35 -12.32 -18.45
CA GLU A 70 -4.45 -11.15 -18.53
C GLU A 70 -5.18 -9.84 -18.23
N ILE A 71 -6.36 -9.64 -18.80
CA ILE A 71 -7.22 -8.47 -18.52
C ILE A 71 -7.59 -8.43 -17.04
N PHE A 72 -7.96 -9.57 -16.46
CA PHE A 72 -8.31 -9.66 -15.04
C PHE A 72 -7.11 -9.34 -14.12
N GLY A 73 -5.89 -9.70 -14.53
CA GLY A 73 -4.66 -9.34 -13.83
C GLY A 73 -4.42 -7.82 -13.78
N VAL A 74 -4.61 -7.12 -14.90
CA VAL A 74 -4.53 -5.65 -14.95
C VAL A 74 -5.64 -5.02 -14.09
N PHE A 75 -6.86 -5.54 -14.16
CA PHE A 75 -7.98 -5.07 -13.36
C PHE A 75 -7.71 -5.17 -11.85
N ILE A 76 -7.16 -6.29 -11.38
CA ILE A 76 -6.78 -6.46 -9.96
C ILE A 76 -5.72 -5.44 -9.54
N ALA A 77 -4.71 -5.18 -10.37
CA ALA A 77 -3.68 -4.19 -10.05
C ALA A 77 -4.27 -2.78 -9.90
N ILE A 78 -5.18 -2.40 -10.80
CA ILE A 78 -5.90 -1.12 -10.75
C ILE A 78 -6.82 -1.04 -9.52
N LEU A 79 -7.56 -2.11 -9.21
CA LEU A 79 -8.45 -2.14 -8.04
C LEU A 79 -7.68 -1.97 -6.73
N ASN A 80 -6.52 -2.62 -6.58
CA ASN A 80 -5.66 -2.45 -5.40
C ASN A 80 -5.13 -1.02 -5.28
N LEU A 81 -4.80 -0.38 -6.41
CA LEU A 81 -4.38 1.02 -6.46
C LEU A 81 -5.48 1.97 -5.97
N PHE A 82 -6.71 1.81 -6.48
CA PHE A 82 -7.85 2.64 -6.07
C PHE A 82 -8.26 2.41 -4.61
N LEU A 83 -8.25 1.16 -4.14
CA LEU A 83 -8.60 0.86 -2.76
C LEU A 83 -7.60 1.48 -1.77
N THR A 84 -6.31 1.44 -2.13
CA THR A 84 -5.26 2.08 -1.33
C THR A 84 -5.39 3.60 -1.37
N ASN A 85 -5.75 4.17 -2.52
CA ASN A 85 -6.07 5.59 -2.63
C ASN A 85 -7.25 6.02 -1.76
N ALA A 86 -8.32 5.21 -1.72
CA ALA A 86 -9.46 5.47 -0.86
C ALA A 86 -9.11 5.41 0.63
N PHE A 87 -8.18 4.52 1.02
CA PHE A 87 -7.71 4.43 2.40
C PHE A 87 -6.93 5.68 2.85
N LEU A 88 -6.12 6.27 1.96
CA LEU A 88 -5.35 7.49 2.26
C LEU A 88 -6.16 8.78 2.07
N GLY A 89 -7.47 8.69 1.80
CA GLY A 89 -8.31 9.87 1.60
C GLY A 89 -8.11 10.57 0.25
N GLY A 90 -7.58 9.87 -0.75
CA GLY A 90 -7.48 10.39 -2.13
C GLY A 90 -6.10 10.91 -2.55
N GLU A 91 -5.14 10.96 -1.62
CA GLU A 91 -3.81 11.54 -1.86
C GLU A 91 -2.74 10.53 -2.31
N PHE A 92 -3.08 9.27 -2.56
CA PHE A 92 -2.07 8.23 -2.83
C PHE A 92 -1.35 8.44 -4.18
N PHE A 93 -2.02 9.03 -5.18
CA PHE A 93 -1.42 9.32 -6.48
C PHE A 93 -0.38 10.45 -6.42
N SER A 94 -0.62 11.49 -5.61
CA SER A 94 0.32 12.61 -5.40
C SER A 94 1.46 12.21 -4.45
N PHE A 95 1.18 11.30 -3.52
CA PHE A 95 2.11 10.81 -2.50
C PHE A 95 3.34 10.12 -3.08
N GLY A 96 3.20 9.26 -4.09
CA GLY A 96 4.32 8.49 -4.64
C GLY A 96 5.45 9.33 -5.27
N PRO A 97 5.15 10.22 -6.23
CA PRO A 97 6.15 11.12 -6.82
C PRO A 97 6.77 12.07 -5.79
N ALA A 98 5.97 12.57 -4.84
CA ALA A 98 6.47 13.39 -3.74
C ALA A 98 7.43 12.58 -2.86
N ALA A 99 7.08 11.34 -2.53
CA ALA A 99 7.93 10.46 -1.75
C ALA A 99 9.31 10.25 -2.40
N VAL A 100 9.36 9.96 -3.71
CA VAL A 100 10.64 9.76 -4.41
C VAL A 100 11.54 11.00 -4.33
N LYS A 101 10.97 12.20 -4.42
CA LYS A 101 11.70 13.47 -4.32
C LYS A 101 12.23 13.74 -2.90
N TYR A 102 11.50 13.31 -1.87
CA TYR A 102 11.81 13.61 -0.47
C TYR A 102 12.34 12.41 0.33
N ILE A 103 12.63 11.26 -0.31
CA ILE A 103 13.20 10.05 0.31
C ILE A 103 14.47 10.36 1.11
N GLN A 104 15.26 11.34 0.65
CA GLN A 104 16.56 11.69 1.21
C GLN A 104 16.51 12.91 2.15
N SER A 105 15.34 13.50 2.36
CA SER A 105 15.16 14.65 3.24
C SER A 105 15.13 14.21 4.71
N PRO A 106 15.72 15.00 5.63
CA PRO A 106 15.72 14.67 7.06
C PRO A 106 14.29 14.62 7.61
N ALA A 107 14.06 13.74 8.59
CA ALA A 107 12.73 13.48 9.16
C ALA A 107 12.06 14.71 9.82
N TYR A 108 12.83 15.79 10.07
CA TYR A 108 12.39 17.04 10.69
C TYR A 108 12.10 18.15 9.67
N ASP A 109 12.15 17.89 8.36
CA ASP A 109 11.85 18.91 7.37
C ASP A 109 10.35 19.25 7.38
N PHE A 110 10.00 20.40 7.96
CA PHE A 110 8.62 20.88 8.04
C PHE A 110 7.99 21.17 6.67
N ASN A 111 8.81 21.41 5.64
CA ASN A 111 8.34 21.71 4.29
C ASN A 111 8.03 20.44 3.47
N ASN A 112 8.18 19.26 4.08
CA ASN A 112 7.89 18.00 3.42
C ASN A 112 6.38 17.73 3.38
N PRO A 113 5.73 17.67 2.20
CA PRO A 113 4.30 17.41 2.09
C PRO A 113 3.88 16.04 2.65
N LEU A 114 4.83 15.11 2.81
CA LEU A 114 4.58 13.80 3.43
C LEU A 114 4.22 13.91 4.92
N ASN A 115 4.64 14.98 5.60
CA ASN A 115 4.37 15.19 7.03
C ASN A 115 2.93 15.64 7.30
N GLU A 116 2.22 16.14 6.29
CA GLU A 116 0.80 16.53 6.38
C GLU A 116 -0.10 15.29 6.38
N VAL A 117 0.23 14.29 5.55
CA VAL A 117 -0.49 13.01 5.48
C VAL A 117 -0.13 12.11 6.66
N PHE A 118 1.16 12.07 7.04
CA PHE A 118 1.67 11.20 8.10
C PHE A 118 2.58 11.94 9.10
N PRO A 119 2.02 12.62 10.13
CA PRO A 119 2.82 13.28 11.17
C PRO A 119 3.63 12.29 12.02
N LYS A 120 4.94 12.49 12.08
CA LYS A 120 5.89 11.62 12.82
C LYS A 120 6.06 12.03 14.29
N VAL A 121 5.71 13.27 14.63
CA VAL A 121 5.81 13.85 15.97
C VAL A 121 4.52 14.60 16.34
N GLY A 122 4.10 14.52 17.60
CA GLY A 122 2.88 15.16 18.10
C GLY A 122 3.09 15.85 19.44
N LYS A 123 2.28 16.88 19.71
CA LYS A 123 2.22 17.57 21.01
C LYS A 123 1.26 16.82 21.94
N CYS A 124 1.77 16.36 23.07
CA CYS A 124 1.00 15.71 24.12
C CYS A 124 0.93 16.64 25.34
N THR A 125 -0.26 17.12 25.71
CA THR A 125 -0.44 17.99 26.88
C THR A 125 -0.82 17.16 28.10
N TRP A 126 0.01 17.18 29.14
CA TRP A 126 -0.22 16.45 30.39
C TRP A 126 -0.63 17.43 31.49
N TYR A 127 -1.79 17.17 32.10
CA TYR A 127 -2.30 17.97 33.22
C TYR A 127 -1.85 17.35 34.54
N LYS A 128 -1.06 18.08 35.33
CA LYS A 128 -0.61 17.65 36.65
C LYS A 128 -1.14 18.61 37.72
N TYR A 129 -1.62 18.07 38.83
CA TYR A 129 -2.03 18.89 39.99
C TYR A 129 -0.81 19.18 40.86
N GLY A 130 -0.54 20.46 41.12
CA GLY A 130 0.48 20.90 42.05
C GLY A 130 0.06 20.70 43.52
N PRO A 131 1.00 20.78 44.48
CA PRO A 131 0.70 20.62 45.91
C PRO A 131 -0.30 21.65 46.45
N THR A 132 -0.47 22.78 45.75
CA THR A 132 -1.44 23.85 46.07
C THR A 132 -2.81 23.65 45.41
N GLY A 133 -3.06 22.53 44.71
CA GLY A 133 -4.31 22.27 43.99
C GLY A 133 -4.44 22.98 42.63
N THR A 134 -3.41 23.70 42.18
CA THR A 134 -3.40 24.35 40.86
C THR A 134 -3.06 23.36 39.75
N ILE A 135 -3.72 23.49 38.60
CA ILE A 135 -3.42 22.69 37.41
C ILE A 135 -2.18 23.26 36.73
N GLN A 136 -1.13 22.45 36.65
CA GLN A 136 0.09 22.73 35.89
C GLN A 136 0.04 21.96 34.58
N VAL A 137 0.10 22.67 33.47
CA VAL A 137 0.13 22.09 32.11
C VAL A 137 1.58 21.85 31.71
N HIS A 138 1.91 20.59 31.41
CA HIS A 138 3.20 20.22 30.86
C HIS A 138 3.04 19.71 29.43
N ASP A 139 3.70 20.36 28.49
CA ASP A 139 3.72 19.95 27.10
C ASP A 139 4.90 19.01 26.86
N ALA A 140 4.62 17.81 26.35
CA ALA A 140 5.60 16.83 25.95
C ALA A 140 5.55 16.61 24.43
N MET A 141 6.70 16.35 23.81
CA MET A 141 6.79 15.89 22.42
C MET A 141 6.75 14.36 22.38
N CYS A 142 5.80 13.82 21.62
CA CYS A 142 5.61 12.38 21.42
C CYS A 142 6.05 12.01 19.99
N VAL A 143 6.73 10.87 19.83
CA VAL A 143 7.00 10.28 18.51
C VAL A 143 5.92 9.26 18.20
N LEU A 144 5.40 9.27 16.96
CA LEU A 144 4.42 8.29 16.46
C LEU A 144 5.16 7.24 15.60
N PRO A 145 5.72 6.18 16.21
CA PRO A 145 6.51 5.19 15.47
C PRO A 145 5.69 4.48 14.39
N LEU A 146 4.38 4.35 14.60
CA LEU A 146 3.47 3.73 13.66
C LEU A 146 3.41 4.48 12.32
N ASN A 147 3.49 5.81 12.36
CA ASN A 147 3.38 6.63 11.16
C ASN A 147 4.66 6.60 10.32
N ILE A 148 5.81 6.45 11.00
CA ILE A 148 7.10 6.26 10.35
C ILE A 148 7.10 4.94 9.55
N VAL A 149 6.54 3.87 10.13
CA VAL A 149 6.41 2.57 9.45
C VAL A 149 5.46 2.68 8.26
N ASN A 150 4.28 3.28 8.45
CA ASN A 150 3.30 3.46 7.38
C ASN A 150 3.87 4.24 6.20
N GLU A 151 4.54 5.37 6.46
CA GLU A 151 5.20 6.18 5.43
C GLU A 151 6.10 5.30 4.53
N LYS A 152 6.95 4.46 5.11
CA LYS A 152 7.87 3.61 4.34
C LYS A 152 7.17 2.47 3.61
N THR A 153 6.16 1.85 4.23
CA THR A 153 5.40 0.76 3.61
C THR A 153 4.62 1.26 2.39
N TYR A 154 3.97 2.42 2.46
CA TYR A 154 3.21 2.96 1.33
C TYR A 154 4.08 3.37 0.14
N ILE A 155 5.30 3.84 0.39
CA ILE A 155 6.28 4.13 -0.68
C ILE A 155 6.67 2.84 -1.41
N CYS A 156 6.98 1.77 -0.68
CA CYS A 156 7.27 0.46 -1.27
C CYS A 156 6.09 -0.10 -2.07
N LEU A 157 4.85 0.03 -1.54
CA LEU A 157 3.64 -0.40 -2.23
C LEU A 157 3.41 0.34 -3.54
N TRP A 158 3.60 1.66 -3.53
CA TRP A 158 3.42 2.50 -4.71
C TRP A 158 4.33 2.05 -5.87
N VAL A 159 5.62 1.82 -5.59
CA VAL A 159 6.57 1.33 -6.60
C VAL A 159 6.15 -0.04 -7.14
N VAL A 160 5.69 -0.94 -6.27
CA VAL A 160 5.31 -2.31 -6.65
C VAL A 160 4.03 -2.33 -7.48
N TYR A 161 3.02 -1.54 -7.12
CA TYR A 161 1.77 -1.46 -7.87
C TYR A 161 1.96 -0.84 -9.25
N ILE A 162 2.71 0.25 -9.36
CA ILE A 162 3.03 0.86 -10.66
C ILE A 162 3.84 -0.09 -11.53
N THR A 163 4.90 -0.71 -10.99
CA THR A 163 5.71 -1.66 -11.74
C THR A 163 4.90 -2.87 -12.21
N THR A 164 4.05 -3.42 -11.34
CA THR A 164 3.17 -4.55 -11.69
C THR A 164 2.20 -4.16 -12.80
N ALA A 165 1.54 -3.01 -12.68
CA ALA A 165 0.58 -2.53 -13.67
C ALA A 165 1.23 -2.27 -15.05
N VAL A 166 2.44 -1.70 -15.07
CA VAL A 166 3.17 -1.43 -16.32
C VAL A 166 3.60 -2.74 -16.99
N VAL A 167 4.22 -3.66 -16.24
CA VAL A 167 4.71 -4.93 -16.79
C VAL A 167 3.56 -5.77 -17.34
N THR A 168 2.45 -5.89 -16.61
CA THR A 168 1.29 -6.68 -17.08
C THR A 168 0.60 -6.05 -18.27
N SER A 169 0.49 -4.72 -18.32
CA SER A 169 -0.09 -4.00 -19.46
C SER A 169 0.74 -4.17 -20.73
N ILE A 170 2.07 -4.12 -20.61
CA ILE A 170 2.99 -4.32 -21.74
C ILE A 170 2.83 -5.74 -22.31
N ILE A 171 2.80 -6.76 -21.44
CA ILE A 171 2.62 -8.16 -21.86
C ILE A 171 1.28 -8.36 -22.58
N LEU A 172 0.21 -7.79 -22.05
CA LEU A 172 -1.13 -7.85 -22.66
C LEU A 172 -1.13 -7.23 -24.06
N ILE A 173 -0.46 -6.09 -24.26
CA ILE A 173 -0.36 -5.44 -25.56
C ILE A 173 0.41 -6.32 -26.55
N TYR A 174 1.57 -6.86 -26.15
CA TYR A 174 2.33 -7.78 -27.01
C TYR A 174 1.52 -9.00 -27.42
N HIS A 175 0.74 -9.56 -26.50
CA HIS A 175 -0.11 -10.72 -26.76
C HIS A 175 -1.34 -10.41 -27.61
N THR A 176 -1.88 -9.19 -27.52
CA THR A 176 -2.99 -8.75 -28.37
C THR A 176 -2.52 -8.48 -29.80
N ILE A 177 -1.27 -8.05 -29.99
CA ILE A 177 -0.69 -7.77 -31.32
C ILE A 177 -0.30 -9.06 -32.06
N ILE A 178 0.17 -10.08 -31.33
CA ILE A 178 0.64 -11.34 -31.94
C ILE A 178 -0.50 -12.31 -32.27
N LEU A 179 -1.66 -12.16 -31.62
CA LEU A 179 -2.86 -12.99 -31.81
C LEU A 179 -3.72 -12.47 -32.98
#